data_AF-A0ABD0XHY8-F1
#
_entry.id   AF-A0ABD0XHY8-F1
#
_cell.length_a   1.000
_cell.length_b   1.000
_cell.length_c   1.000
_cell.angle_alpha   90.00
_cell.angle_beta   90.00
_cell.angle_gamma   90.00
#
_symmetry.space_group_name_H-M   'P 1'
#
loop_
_entity.id
_entity.type
_entity.pdbx_description
1 polymer ?
#
loop_
_entity_poly.entity_id
_entity_poly.type
_entity_poly.pdbx_seq_one_letter_code
_entity_poly.pdbx_strand_id
1 'polypeptide(L)'
;MVGGVCISQSLKIPREPKPGEFDKVIRRLSENPNARVVILFANEDDIKRILQASKKVNKMGHFIWVGSDSWGSKISPILNQEEMAEGAVTILPKRQAIRGFDRYFTSRTLDNNRRNIWFAEFWENNFQCKLSRHALKKGSGVKKCTNTPKLPFLTLPNVIVSLSG
;
A
#
# COMPACT_ATOMS: atom_id res chain seq x y z
N MET A 1 7.66 -31.28 -21.63
CA MET A 1 8.17 -30.50 -20.48
C MET A 1 8.02 -29.03 -20.84
N VAL A 2 7.04 -28.32 -20.29
CA VAL A 2 6.83 -26.89 -20.60
C VAL A 2 6.81 -26.15 -19.27
N GLY A 3 7.86 -25.38 -18.99
CA GLY A 3 8.02 -24.63 -17.74
C GLY A 3 9.48 -24.40 -17.38
N GLY A 4 10.29 -23.85 -18.29
CA GLY A 4 11.72 -23.60 -18.08
C GLY A 4 11.98 -22.34 -17.27
N VAL A 5 11.68 -22.34 -15.97
CA VAL A 5 12.02 -21.26 -15.03
C VAL A 5 12.87 -21.85 -13.90
N CYS A 6 14.06 -21.28 -13.68
CA CYS A 6 14.95 -21.66 -12.58
C CYS A 6 14.94 -20.59 -11.50
N ILE A 7 14.86 -21.02 -10.23
CA ILE A 7 14.93 -20.12 -9.07
C ILE A 7 16.38 -20.05 -8.60
N SER A 8 16.99 -18.86 -8.70
CA SER A 8 18.37 -18.63 -8.24
C SER A 8 18.47 -18.78 -6.71
N GLN A 9 17.60 -18.10 -5.98
CA GLN A 9 17.55 -18.13 -4.51
C GLN A 9 16.11 -17.94 -4.04
N SER A 10 15.79 -18.53 -2.88
CA SER A 10 14.52 -18.31 -2.17
C SER A 10 14.84 -17.82 -0.75
N LEU A 11 14.44 -16.59 -0.45
CA LEU A 11 14.74 -15.92 0.83
C LEU A 11 13.45 -15.61 1.58
N LYS A 12 13.48 -15.73 2.89
CA LYS A 12 12.34 -15.44 3.77
C LYS A 12 12.63 -14.24 4.64
N ILE A 13 11.69 -13.30 4.69
CA ILE A 13 11.70 -12.18 5.64
C ILE A 13 11.06 -12.67 6.95
N PRO A 14 11.74 -12.59 8.11
CA PRO A 14 11.16 -12.95 9.40
C PRO A 14 9.93 -12.09 9.73
N ARG A 15 8.99 -12.61 10.54
CA ARG A 15 7.83 -11.82 10.97
C ARG A 15 8.21 -10.57 11.78
N GLU A 16 9.30 -10.65 12.52
CA GLU A 16 9.88 -9.56 13.28
C GLU A 16 11.33 -9.36 12.85
N PRO A 17 11.57 -8.62 11.76
CA PRO A 17 12.92 -8.40 11.25
C PRO A 17 13.74 -7.57 12.24
N LYS A 18 14.91 -8.09 12.62
CA LYS A 18 15.90 -7.32 13.39
C LYS A 18 16.54 -6.24 12.50
N PRO A 19 17.15 -5.19 13.11
CA PRO A 19 17.94 -4.22 12.34
C PRO A 19 18.98 -4.92 11.46
N GLY A 20 19.05 -4.53 10.19
CA GLY A 20 19.98 -5.08 9.20
C GLY A 20 19.53 -6.36 8.48
N GLU A 21 18.39 -6.97 8.82
CA GLU A 21 17.91 -8.18 8.12
C GLU A 21 17.60 -7.91 6.64
N PHE A 22 17.01 -6.75 6.31
CA PHE A 22 16.75 -6.37 4.92
C PHE A 22 18.04 -6.16 4.13
N ASP A 23 19.08 -5.58 4.75
CA ASP A 23 20.39 -5.39 4.12
C ASP A 23 21.03 -6.76 3.80
N LYS A 24 20.88 -7.76 4.68
CA LYS A 24 21.32 -9.14 4.42
C LYS A 24 20.57 -9.78 3.26
N VAL A 25 19.25 -9.57 3.16
CA VAL A 25 18.44 -10.08 2.05
C VAL A 25 18.94 -9.51 0.72
N ILE A 26 19.13 -8.19 0.63
CA ILE A 26 19.62 -7.56 -0.60
C ILE A 26 21.04 -8.01 -0.97
N ARG A 27 21.92 -8.15 0.03
CA ARG A 27 23.27 -8.67 -0.21
C ARG A 27 23.22 -10.08 -0.80
N ARG A 28 22.38 -10.97 -0.25
CA ARG A 28 22.18 -12.33 -0.79
C ARG A 28 21.64 -12.32 -2.22
N LEU A 29 20.61 -11.53 -2.49
CA LEU A 29 20.10 -11.35 -3.87
C LEU A 29 21.18 -10.86 -4.84
N SER A 30 22.13 -10.05 -4.34
CA SER A 30 23.23 -9.51 -5.14
C SER A 30 24.39 -10.49 -5.36
N GLU A 31 24.40 -11.67 -4.73
CA GLU A 31 25.43 -12.69 -4.91
C GLU A 31 25.41 -13.27 -6.33
N ASN A 32 24.25 -13.27 -6.98
CA ASN A 32 24.10 -13.68 -8.37
C ASN A 32 23.74 -12.47 -9.26
N PRO A 33 24.71 -11.80 -9.91
CA PRO A 33 24.44 -10.61 -10.72
C PRO A 33 23.61 -10.89 -11.98
N ASN A 34 23.50 -12.16 -12.41
CA ASN A 34 22.67 -12.55 -13.54
C ASN A 34 21.19 -12.64 -13.17
N ALA A 35 20.86 -12.82 -11.89
CA ALA A 35 19.49 -12.88 -11.40
C ALA A 35 18.93 -11.48 -11.17
N ARG A 36 18.35 -10.88 -12.22
CA ARG A 36 17.81 -9.52 -12.17
C ARG A 36 16.36 -9.44 -11.69
N VAL A 37 15.56 -10.48 -11.88
CA VAL A 37 14.15 -10.49 -11.51
C VAL A 37 13.98 -10.97 -10.07
N VAL A 38 13.27 -10.18 -9.24
CA VAL A 38 12.94 -10.53 -7.86
C VAL A 38 11.42 -10.55 -7.67
N ILE A 39 10.88 -11.73 -7.36
CA ILE A 39 9.46 -11.91 -7.06
C ILE A 39 9.26 -11.71 -5.55
N LEU A 40 8.45 -10.72 -5.18
CA LEU A 40 8.19 -10.32 -3.80
C LEU A 40 6.76 -10.65 -3.37
N PHE A 41 6.65 -11.57 -2.41
CA PHE A 41 5.44 -11.82 -1.63
C PHE A 41 5.64 -11.28 -0.23
N ALA A 42 5.36 -9.99 -0.04
CA ALA A 42 5.61 -9.28 1.20
C ALA A 42 4.51 -8.24 1.45
N ASN A 43 4.35 -7.84 2.71
CA ASN A 43 3.45 -6.75 3.06
C ASN A 43 4.06 -5.39 2.67
N GLU A 44 3.25 -4.34 2.79
CA GLU A 44 3.61 -2.96 2.46
C GLU A 44 4.88 -2.47 3.17
N ASP A 45 5.03 -2.73 4.47
CA ASP A 45 6.17 -2.27 5.26
C ASP A 45 7.46 -2.98 4.87
N ASP A 46 7.38 -4.29 4.61
CA ASP A 46 8.53 -5.09 4.21
C ASP A 46 9.01 -4.71 2.81
N ILE A 47 8.09 -4.48 1.85
CA ILE A 47 8.44 -3.97 0.52
C ILE A 47 9.16 -2.63 0.65
N LYS A 48 8.61 -1.70 1.44
CA LYS A 48 9.21 -0.39 1.67
C LYS A 48 10.64 -0.52 2.18
N ARG A 49 10.87 -1.37 3.17
CA ARG A 49 12.19 -1.59 3.79
C ARG A 49 13.17 -2.32 2.86
N ILE A 50 12.69 -3.25 2.02
CA ILE A 50 13.49 -3.91 0.97
C ILE A 50 14.00 -2.88 -0.05
N LEU A 51 13.13 -2.00 -0.55
CA LEU A 51 13.53 -0.95 -1.50
C LEU A 51 14.52 0.03 -0.86
N GLN A 52 14.31 0.41 0.40
CA GLN A 52 15.25 1.25 1.16
C GLN A 52 16.61 0.58 1.31
N ALA A 53 16.65 -0.71 1.66
CA ALA A 53 17.90 -1.47 1.77
C ALA A 53 18.61 -1.57 0.40
N SER A 54 17.86 -1.77 -0.68
CA SER A 54 18.38 -1.80 -2.05
C SER A 54 19.01 -0.47 -2.46
N LYS A 55 18.37 0.66 -2.09
CA LYS A 55 18.91 2.01 -2.28
C LYS A 55 20.24 2.21 -1.53
N LYS A 56 20.33 1.76 -0.27
CA LYS A 56 21.55 1.89 0.56
C LYS A 56 22.77 1.18 -0.03
N VAL A 57 22.58 0.07 -0.75
CA VAL A 57 23.67 -0.68 -1.39
C VAL A 57 23.87 -0.31 -2.87
N ASN A 58 23.29 0.82 -3.30
CA ASN A 58 23.41 1.37 -4.65
C ASN A 58 23.02 0.37 -5.77
N LYS A 59 21.92 -0.38 -5.55
CA LYS A 59 21.35 -1.33 -6.53
C LYS A 59 20.18 -0.75 -7.33
N MET A 60 20.12 0.58 -7.45
CA MET A 60 19.13 1.27 -8.28
C MET A 60 19.19 0.77 -9.73
N GLY A 61 18.04 0.46 -10.33
CA GLY A 61 17.92 -0.06 -11.69
C GLY A 61 18.48 -1.47 -11.94
N HIS A 62 19.07 -2.13 -10.94
CA HIS A 62 19.61 -3.48 -11.11
C HIS A 62 18.50 -4.54 -11.11
N PHE A 63 17.64 -4.50 -10.09
CA PHE A 63 16.55 -5.44 -9.90
C PHE A 63 15.27 -5.00 -10.63
N ILE A 64 14.60 -5.96 -11.25
CA ILE A 64 13.24 -5.82 -11.77
C ILE A 64 12.32 -6.49 -10.76
N TRP A 65 11.45 -5.71 -10.13
CA TRP A 65 10.57 -6.19 -9.08
C TRP A 65 9.27 -6.73 -9.65
N VAL A 66 8.86 -7.91 -9.19
CA VAL A 66 7.53 -8.47 -9.45
C VAL A 66 6.80 -8.59 -8.12
N GLY A 67 5.85 -7.70 -7.87
CA GLY A 67 5.11 -7.61 -6.62
C GLY A 67 3.71 -8.23 -6.68
N SER A 68 3.21 -8.68 -5.53
CA SER A 68 1.80 -9.02 -5.37
C SER A 68 0.89 -7.78 -5.30
N ASP A 69 -0.39 -8.01 -5.05
CA ASP A 69 -1.41 -6.96 -4.88
C ASP A 69 -1.17 -6.08 -3.65
N SER A 70 -0.45 -6.59 -2.65
CA SER A 70 0.00 -5.85 -1.47
C SER A 70 0.91 -4.68 -1.84
N TRP A 71 1.58 -4.74 -3.00
CA TRP A 71 2.25 -3.61 -3.62
C TRP A 71 1.30 -2.87 -4.56
N GLY A 72 0.81 -3.54 -5.60
CA GLY A 72 0.13 -2.88 -6.72
C GLY A 72 -1.09 -2.04 -6.35
N SER A 73 -1.71 -2.30 -5.20
CA SER A 73 -2.91 -1.60 -4.75
C SER A 73 -2.65 -0.30 -3.97
N LYS A 74 -1.39 0.01 -3.65
CA LYS A 74 -1.02 1.11 -2.75
C LYS A 74 0.24 1.83 -3.22
N ILE A 75 0.27 3.15 -3.05
CA ILE A 75 1.45 3.97 -3.33
C ILE A 75 2.47 3.98 -2.17
N SER A 76 2.00 3.69 -0.96
CA SER A 76 2.78 3.81 0.28
C SER A 76 4.06 2.96 0.36
N PRO A 77 4.18 1.75 -0.25
CA PRO A 77 5.44 1.02 -0.24
C PRO A 77 6.59 1.77 -0.95
N ILE A 78 6.28 2.61 -1.94
CA ILE A 78 7.28 3.26 -2.80
C ILE A 78 7.44 4.76 -2.55
N LEU A 79 6.59 5.34 -1.71
CA LEU A 79 6.59 6.78 -1.45
C LEU A 79 7.96 7.29 -0.96
N ASN A 80 8.52 8.29 -1.66
CA ASN A 80 9.87 8.88 -1.48
C ASN A 80 11.05 7.97 -1.88
N GLN A 81 10.79 6.93 -2.66
CA GLN A 81 11.79 6.01 -3.22
C GLN A 81 11.32 5.40 -4.54
N GLU A 82 10.57 6.19 -5.31
CA GLU A 82 9.91 5.79 -6.54
C GLU A 82 10.93 5.28 -7.59
N GLU A 83 12.13 5.84 -7.60
CA GLU A 83 13.22 5.44 -8.51
C GLU A 83 13.70 4.00 -8.27
N MET A 84 13.49 3.45 -7.06
CA MET A 84 13.81 2.05 -6.76
C MET A 84 12.74 1.08 -7.29
N ALA A 85 11.56 1.60 -7.60
CA ALA A 85 10.38 0.87 -8.05
C ALA A 85 10.14 1.01 -9.56
N GLU A 86 10.96 1.78 -10.26
CA GLU A 86 10.83 2.00 -11.70
C GLU A 86 10.91 0.66 -12.45
N GLY A 87 9.96 0.42 -13.35
CA GLY A 87 9.85 -0.83 -14.11
C GLY A 87 9.29 -2.02 -13.31
N ALA A 88 8.84 -1.82 -12.06
CA ALA A 88 8.20 -2.87 -11.29
C ALA A 88 6.87 -3.32 -11.93
N VAL A 89 6.66 -4.64 -11.97
CA VAL A 89 5.41 -5.26 -12.40
C VAL A 89 4.66 -5.70 -11.15
N THR A 90 3.37 -5.37 -11.06
CA THR A 90 2.54 -5.84 -9.94
C THR A 90 1.28 -6.51 -10.44
N ILE A 91 0.81 -7.47 -9.66
CA ILE A 91 -0.43 -8.18 -9.94
C ILE A 91 -1.54 -7.56 -9.10
N LEU A 92 -2.67 -7.26 -9.72
CA LEU A 92 -3.87 -6.82 -9.04
C LEU A 92 -5.04 -7.74 -9.37
N PRO A 93 -5.80 -8.21 -8.36
CA PRO A 93 -7.06 -8.88 -8.61
C PRO A 93 -7.97 -7.98 -9.44
N LYS A 94 -8.67 -8.57 -10.41
CA LYS A 94 -9.69 -7.86 -11.17
C LYS A 94 -10.75 -7.32 -10.22
N ARG A 95 -11.00 -6.02 -10.26
CA ARG A 95 -12.03 -5.36 -9.47
C ARG A 95 -13.26 -5.08 -10.33
N GLN A 96 -14.43 -5.30 -9.76
CA GLN A 96 -15.70 -4.96 -10.39
C GLN A 96 -16.44 -3.95 -9.51
N ALA A 97 -16.92 -2.87 -10.12
CA ALA A 97 -17.79 -1.93 -9.43
C ALA A 97 -19.12 -2.61 -9.10
N ILE A 98 -19.52 -2.55 -7.84
CA ILE A 98 -20.82 -3.06 -7.41
C ILE A 98 -21.86 -1.96 -7.64
N ARG A 99 -22.78 -2.21 -8.58
CA ARG A 99 -23.81 -1.25 -8.94
C ARG A 99 -24.60 -0.81 -7.71
N GLY A 100 -24.65 0.50 -7.48
CA GLY A 100 -25.40 1.11 -6.36
C GLY A 100 -24.62 1.18 -5.04
N PHE A 101 -23.45 0.53 -4.92
CA PHE A 101 -22.65 0.61 -3.69
C PHE A 101 -22.16 2.03 -3.41
N ASP A 102 -21.69 2.75 -4.44
CA ASP A 102 -21.26 4.15 -4.28
C ASP A 102 -22.40 5.04 -3.78
N ARG A 103 -23.62 4.85 -4.30
CA ARG A 103 -24.80 5.57 -3.84
C ARG A 103 -25.12 5.23 -2.38
N TYR A 104 -25.08 3.94 -2.02
CA TYR A 104 -25.32 3.47 -0.66
C TYR A 104 -24.28 4.02 0.33
N PHE A 105 -23.00 4.03 -0.06
CA PHE A 105 -21.89 4.43 0.80
C PHE A 105 -21.88 5.95 0.98
N THR A 106 -21.96 6.71 -0.12
CA THR A 106 -21.95 8.18 -0.09
C THR A 106 -23.18 8.81 0.55
N SER A 107 -24.31 8.09 0.66
CA SER A 107 -25.50 8.56 1.36
C SER A 107 -25.44 8.41 2.89
N ARG A 108 -24.37 7.81 3.45
CA ARG A 108 -24.25 7.61 4.90
C ARG A 108 -23.82 8.89 5.60
N THR A 109 -24.51 9.21 6.68
CA THR A 109 -24.22 10.34 7.59
C THR A 109 -24.22 9.85 9.03
N LEU A 110 -23.71 10.67 9.95
CA LEU A 110 -23.69 10.32 11.38
C LEU A 110 -25.10 10.10 11.94
N ASP A 111 -26.11 10.77 11.38
CA ASP A 111 -27.49 10.65 11.82
C ASP A 111 -28.14 9.33 11.38
N ASN A 112 -27.80 8.86 10.17
CA ASN A 112 -28.50 7.76 9.51
C ASN A 112 -27.75 6.42 9.53
N ASN A 113 -26.55 6.37 10.12
CA ASN A 113 -25.72 5.17 10.18
C ASN A 113 -25.34 4.74 11.60
N ARG A 114 -26.35 4.54 12.46
CA ARG A 114 -26.15 4.12 13.87
C ARG A 114 -25.73 2.67 14.05
N ARG A 115 -25.86 1.83 13.01
CA ARG A 115 -25.52 0.39 13.06
C ARG A 115 -24.01 0.14 13.10
N ASN A 116 -23.21 0.99 12.46
CA ASN A 116 -21.77 0.84 12.42
C ASN A 116 -21.13 1.63 13.55
N ILE A 117 -20.67 0.93 14.59
CA ILE A 117 -20.07 1.52 15.79
C ILE A 117 -18.76 2.26 15.50
N TRP A 118 -18.06 1.92 14.41
CA TRP A 118 -16.82 2.59 13.99
C TRP A 118 -17.07 3.81 13.10
N PHE A 119 -18.33 4.10 12.74
CA PHE A 119 -18.63 5.16 11.78
C PHE A 119 -18.28 6.56 12.31
N ALA A 120 -18.46 6.79 13.62
CA ALA A 120 -18.08 8.05 14.26
C ALA A 120 -16.56 8.28 14.19
N GLU A 121 -15.77 7.26 14.53
CA GLU A 121 -14.30 7.30 14.46
C GLU A 121 -13.81 7.50 13.02
N PHE A 122 -14.37 6.75 12.08
CA PHE A 122 -14.08 6.89 10.65
C PHE A 122 -14.36 8.31 10.16
N TRP A 123 -15.49 8.91 10.56
CA TRP A 123 -15.87 10.27 10.17
C TRP A 123 -14.89 11.31 10.70
N GLU A 124 -14.51 11.22 11.98
CA GLU A 124 -13.52 12.10 12.59
C GLU A 124 -12.16 12.02 11.87
N ASN A 125 -11.70 10.82 11.54
CA ASN A 125 -10.42 10.60 10.86
C ASN A 125 -10.46 11.12 9.41
N ASN A 126 -11.50 10.75 8.65
CA ASN A 126 -11.61 11.10 7.24
C ASN A 126 -11.76 12.61 7.00
N PHE A 127 -12.51 13.30 7.87
CA PHE A 127 -12.75 14.74 7.74
C PHE A 127 -11.88 15.59 8.67
N GLN A 128 -10.97 14.97 9.41
CA GLN A 128 -10.04 15.65 10.33
C GLN A 128 -10.79 16.59 11.31
N CYS A 129 -11.87 16.08 11.90
CA CYS A 129 -12.78 16.83 12.77
C CYS A 129 -13.08 16.05 14.06
N LYS A 130 -13.72 16.72 15.04
CA LYS A 130 -14.16 16.07 16.30
C LYS A 130 -15.66 16.21 16.57
N LEU A 131 -16.25 15.15 17.11
CA LEU A 131 -17.64 15.04 17.54
C LEU A 131 -17.81 15.37 19.03
N SER A 132 -16.84 14.97 19.86
CA SER A 132 -16.89 15.17 21.32
C SER A 132 -16.72 16.64 21.72
N ARG A 133 -17.66 17.14 22.53
CA ARG A 133 -17.56 18.49 23.14
C ARG A 133 -16.36 18.63 24.07
N HIS A 134 -15.91 17.54 24.70
CA HIS A 134 -14.74 17.55 25.58
C HIS A 134 -13.43 17.69 24.80
N ALA A 135 -13.40 17.21 23.55
CA ALA A 135 -12.29 17.40 22.63
C ALA A 135 -12.29 18.80 21.98
N LEU A 136 -13.48 19.41 21.83
CA LEU A 136 -13.68 20.78 21.36
C LEU A 136 -13.46 21.81 22.49
N LYS A 137 -12.26 21.83 23.10
CA LYS A 137 -11.90 22.91 24.03
C LYS A 137 -11.78 24.23 23.26
N LYS A 138 -12.35 25.31 23.81
CA LYS A 138 -12.22 26.69 23.28
C LYS A 138 -10.73 27.01 23.12
N GLY A 139 -10.30 27.34 21.89
CA GLY A 139 -8.90 27.69 21.57
C GLY A 139 -8.04 26.56 20.98
N SER A 140 -8.55 25.33 20.82
CA SER A 140 -7.78 24.19 20.30
C SER A 140 -7.59 24.17 18.78
N GLY A 141 -8.25 25.06 18.02
CA GLY A 141 -8.19 25.08 16.54
C GLY A 141 -8.87 23.87 15.85
N VAL A 142 -9.43 22.93 16.61
CA VAL A 142 -10.05 21.71 16.09
C VAL A 142 -11.45 21.99 15.55
N LYS A 143 -11.71 21.57 14.31
CA LYS A 143 -13.01 21.74 13.65
C LYS A 143 -14.04 20.76 14.21
N LYS A 144 -15.26 21.25 14.44
CA LYS A 144 -16.41 20.41 14.80
C LYS A 144 -16.92 19.67 13.57
N CYS A 145 -17.18 18.37 13.69
CA CYS A 145 -17.79 17.60 12.61
C CYS A 145 -19.22 18.09 12.33
N THR A 146 -19.58 18.13 11.04
CA THR A 146 -20.94 18.41 10.55
C THR A 146 -21.47 17.23 9.75
N ASN A 147 -22.79 17.18 9.52
CA ASN A 147 -23.43 16.20 8.66
C ASN A 147 -23.44 16.60 7.16
N THR A 148 -22.74 17.68 6.81
CA THR A 148 -22.73 18.26 5.47
C THR A 148 -21.72 17.65 4.49
N PRO A 149 -20.50 17.22 4.87
CA PRO A 149 -19.59 16.67 3.88
C PRO A 149 -20.10 15.28 3.45
N LYS A 150 -20.16 15.06 2.13
CA LYS A 150 -20.42 13.74 1.56
C LYS A 150 -19.13 12.93 1.60
N LEU A 151 -19.25 11.64 1.88
CA LEU A 151 -18.09 10.75 1.79
C LEU A 151 -17.51 10.81 0.38
N PRO A 152 -16.17 10.92 0.24
CA PRO A 152 -15.54 10.90 -1.07
C PRO A 152 -15.86 9.58 -1.77
N PHE A 153 -15.90 9.62 -3.10
CA PHE A 153 -15.91 8.38 -3.88
C PHE A 153 -14.69 7.56 -3.46
N LEU A 154 -14.89 6.25 -3.30
CA LEU A 154 -13.78 5.31 -3.16
C LEU A 154 -13.11 5.17 -4.53
N THR A 155 -12.42 6.21 -4.99
CA THR A 155 -11.54 6.08 -6.16
C THR A 155 -10.36 5.25 -5.70
N LEU A 156 -10.45 3.94 -5.91
CA LEU A 156 -9.27 3.10 -5.85
C LEU A 156 -8.30 3.64 -6.90
N PRO A 157 -7.03 3.91 -6.56
CA PRO A 157 -6.05 4.29 -7.56
C PRO A 157 -6.03 3.17 -8.62
N ASN A 158 -6.38 3.53 -9.85
CA ASN A 158 -6.28 2.63 -10.99
C ASN A 158 -4.79 2.44 -11.28
N VAL A 159 -4.17 1.42 -10.70
CA VAL A 159 -2.87 0.94 -11.16
C VAL A 159 -3.17 -0.09 -12.24
N ILE A 160 -3.23 0.36 -13.50
CA ILE A 160 -3.31 -0.53 -14.66
C ILE A 160 -1.87 -0.74 -15.13
N VAL A 161 -1.30 -1.92 -14.88
CA VAL A 161 -0.05 -2.35 -15.54
C VAL A 161 -0.47 -3.09 -16.81
N SER A 162 -0.42 -2.40 -17.94
CA SER A 162 -0.52 -3.05 -19.26
C SER A 162 0.88 -3.53 -19.66
N LEU A 163 1.10 -4.84 -19.70
CA LEU A 163 2.23 -5.42 -20.43
C LEU A 163 1.76 -5.66 -21.87
N SER A 164 2.11 -4.76 -22.79
CA SER A 164 2.09 -5.06 -24.21
C SER A 164 3.34 -5.88 -24.55
N GLY A 165 3.14 -7.04 -25.18
CA GLY A 165 4.22 -7.86 -25.74
C GLY A 165 4.86 -7.24 -26.97
#